data_AF-A0A3S1BYI5-F1
#
_entry.id   AF-A0A3S1BYI5-F1
#
_cell.length_a   1.000
_cell.length_b   1.000
_cell.length_c   1.000
_cell.angle_alpha   90.00
_cell.angle_beta   90.00
_cell.angle_gamma   90.00
#
_symmetry.space_group_name_H-M   'P 1'
#
loop_
_entity.id
_entity.type
_entity.pdbx_description
1 polymer ?
#
loop_
_entity_poly.entity_id
_entity_poly.type
_entity_poly.pdbx_seq_one_letter_code
_entity_poly.pdbx_strand_id
1 'polypeptide(L)'
;MIETQVKDIIKPSDLNQLLQIMNGLIGETCWKANLSYGDELTLHIGEKIPYLQKSMAGKEKGAWILGTRATQWQLNCLDKVVVSSDDDPEGIKNKINIIKDNTITNVKISYPNLILTVSFGNKCDLILFPDKEDTDLPYWEVFTPDQMVIKVGPSIIWSIKSSKTKITS
;
A
#
# COMPACT_ATOMS: atom_id res chain seq x y z
N MET A 1 -15.67 18.67 6.95
CA MET A 1 -15.07 18.32 5.64
C MET A 1 -13.58 18.36 5.84
N ILE A 2 -12.86 17.26 5.67
CA ILE A 2 -11.38 17.32 5.67
C ILE A 2 -10.99 17.75 4.26
N GLU A 3 -10.60 19.02 4.16
CA GLU A 3 -9.86 19.58 3.02
C GLU A 3 -8.56 18.77 2.86
N THR A 4 -8.09 18.63 1.62
CA THR A 4 -6.82 17.95 1.32
C THR A 4 -5.70 18.48 2.22
N GLN A 5 -5.07 17.60 2.99
CA GLN A 5 -3.87 17.92 3.75
C GLN A 5 -2.65 17.44 2.98
N VAL A 6 -1.65 18.30 2.84
CA VAL A 6 -0.33 17.98 2.28
C VAL A 6 0.72 18.33 3.33
N LYS A 7 1.74 17.50 3.48
CA LYS A 7 2.80 17.70 4.47
C LYS A 7 4.16 17.30 3.90
N ASP A 8 5.12 18.22 4.02
CA ASP A 8 6.52 17.96 3.73
C ASP A 8 7.16 17.09 4.84
N ILE A 9 8.09 16.23 4.44
CA ILE A 9 8.82 15.31 5.33
C ILE A 9 10.26 15.79 5.45
N ILE A 10 10.49 16.74 6.35
CA ILE A 10 11.78 17.41 6.54
C ILE A 10 12.49 16.88 7.80
N LYS A 11 11.74 16.26 8.72
CA LYS A 11 12.25 15.61 9.93
C LYS A 11 11.44 14.35 10.26
N PRO A 12 11.98 13.41 11.07
CA PRO A 12 11.29 12.17 11.41
C PRO A 12 9.88 12.37 12.00
N SER A 13 9.67 13.40 12.82
CA SER A 13 8.36 13.68 13.43
C SER A 13 7.26 14.03 12.41
N ASP A 14 7.62 14.38 11.17
CA ASP A 14 6.64 14.70 10.15
C ASP A 14 5.85 13.46 9.70
N LEU A 15 6.42 12.27 9.91
CA LEU A 15 5.80 10.96 9.67
C LEU A 15 4.83 10.54 10.78
N ASN A 16 4.78 11.19 11.94
CA ASN A 16 4.01 10.71 13.09
C ASN A 16 2.52 10.50 12.77
N GLN A 17 1.89 11.46 12.10
CA GLN A 17 0.47 11.35 11.72
C GLN A 17 0.25 10.26 10.68
N LEU A 18 1.14 10.15 9.69
CA LEU A 18 1.09 9.10 8.68
C LEU A 18 1.22 7.71 9.34
N LEU A 19 2.19 7.53 10.23
CA LEU A 19 2.39 6.29 10.99
C LEU A 19 1.19 5.96 11.88
N GLN A 20 0.57 6.95 12.53
CA GLN A 20 -0.65 6.74 13.31
C GLN A 20 -1.79 6.17 12.46
N ILE A 21 -1.97 6.67 11.23
CA ILE A 21 -3.00 6.15 10.33
C ILE A 21 -2.62 4.75 9.82
N MET A 22 -1.37 4.57 9.40
CA MET A 22 -0.85 3.30 8.87
C MET A 22 -0.84 2.18 9.93
N ASN A 23 -0.71 2.52 11.21
CA ASN A 23 -0.85 1.54 12.30
C ASN A 23 -2.26 0.91 12.37
N GLY A 24 -3.27 1.51 11.73
CA GLY A 24 -4.59 0.90 11.55
C GLY A 24 -4.58 -0.38 10.70
N LEU A 25 -3.50 -0.67 9.98
CA LEU A 25 -3.30 -1.95 9.28
C LEU A 25 -2.89 -3.08 10.22
N ILE A 26 -2.34 -2.78 11.41
CA ILE A 26 -1.84 -3.80 12.33
C ILE A 26 -3.03 -4.57 12.91
N GLY A 27 -2.96 -5.91 12.83
CA GLY A 27 -4.05 -6.81 13.20
C GLY A 27 -5.01 -7.15 12.06
N GLU A 28 -4.97 -6.39 10.95
CA GLU A 28 -5.78 -6.69 9.77
C GLU A 28 -5.16 -7.83 8.94
N THR A 29 -6.01 -8.57 8.23
CA THR A 29 -5.58 -9.68 7.37
C THR A 29 -5.49 -9.27 5.92
N CYS A 30 -4.37 -9.58 5.25
CA CYS A 30 -4.27 -9.45 3.79
C CYS A 30 -4.90 -10.66 3.13
N TRP A 31 -6.11 -10.52 2.57
CA TRP A 31 -6.83 -11.65 1.96
C TRP A 31 -6.62 -11.76 0.45
N LYS A 32 -5.96 -10.76 -0.17
CA LYS A 32 -5.61 -10.79 -1.59
C LYS A 32 -4.41 -9.90 -1.87
N ALA A 33 -3.47 -10.44 -2.64
CA ALA A 33 -2.36 -9.73 -3.24
C ALA A 33 -2.37 -10.02 -4.75
N ASN A 34 -2.30 -8.99 -5.59
CA ASN A 34 -2.28 -9.17 -7.03
C ASN A 34 -1.59 -8.01 -7.74
N LEU A 35 -1.06 -8.29 -8.93
CA LEU A 35 -0.68 -7.24 -9.87
C LEU A 35 -1.94 -6.58 -10.46
N SER A 36 -1.91 -5.26 -10.57
CA SER A 36 -2.85 -4.46 -11.36
C SER A 36 -2.21 -4.01 -12.66
N TYR A 37 -2.89 -3.14 -13.40
CA TYR A 37 -2.38 -2.57 -14.65
C TYR A 37 -1.02 -1.88 -14.41
N GLY A 38 -0.07 -2.10 -15.32
CA GLY A 38 1.30 -1.58 -15.19
C GLY A 38 2.16 -2.31 -14.15
N ASP A 39 1.82 -3.56 -13.84
CA ASP A 39 2.54 -4.43 -12.89
C ASP A 39 2.69 -3.85 -11.47
N GLU A 40 1.77 -2.94 -11.10
CA GLU A 40 1.69 -2.40 -9.75
C GLU A 40 1.15 -3.47 -8.80
N LEU A 41 1.84 -3.73 -7.68
CA LEU A 41 1.33 -4.63 -6.66
C LEU A 41 0.22 -3.94 -5.86
N THR A 42 -0.92 -4.63 -5.73
CA THR A 42 -2.06 -4.20 -4.91
C THR A 42 -2.36 -5.25 -3.85
N LEU A 43 -2.53 -4.80 -2.61
CA LEU A 43 -3.00 -5.62 -1.49
C LEU A 43 -4.40 -5.17 -1.07
N HIS A 44 -5.31 -6.13 -0.88
CA HIS A 44 -6.58 -5.91 -0.19
C HIS A 44 -6.49 -6.47 1.22
N ILE A 45 -6.79 -5.62 2.20
CA ILE A 45 -6.54 -5.85 3.62
C ILE A 45 -7.81 -5.53 4.42
N GLY A 46 -8.03 -6.30 5.49
CA GLY A 46 -9.16 -6.15 6.41
C GLY A 46 -10.49 -6.66 5.86
N GLU A 47 -11.60 -6.11 6.34
CA GLU A 47 -12.95 -6.54 5.95
C GLU A 47 -13.13 -6.54 4.42
N LYS A 48 -13.90 -7.51 3.93
CA LYS A 48 -14.30 -7.57 2.52
C LYS A 48 -15.53 -6.70 2.31
N ILE A 49 -15.37 -5.65 1.51
CA ILE A 49 -16.41 -4.67 1.20
C ILE A 49 -16.84 -4.86 -0.27
N PRO A 50 -18.12 -5.16 -0.55
CA PRO A 50 -18.62 -5.22 -1.91
C PRO A 50 -18.44 -3.89 -2.67
N TYR A 51 -18.10 -3.97 -3.95
CA TYR A 51 -18.15 -2.78 -4.80
C TYR A 51 -19.60 -2.37 -5.08
N LEU A 52 -19.91 -1.08 -4.93
CA LEU A 52 -21.25 -0.53 -5.20
C LEU A 52 -21.52 -0.29 -6.70
N GLN A 53 -20.47 -0.25 -7.52
CA GLN A 53 -20.59 0.02 -8.95
C GLN A 53 -21.11 -1.20 -9.71
N LYS A 54 -22.12 -1.02 -10.57
CA LYS A 54 -22.74 -2.12 -11.35
C LYS A 54 -21.73 -2.91 -12.18
N SER A 55 -20.72 -2.24 -12.76
CA SER A 55 -19.64 -2.87 -13.53
C SER A 55 -18.75 -3.82 -12.71
N MET A 56 -18.84 -3.73 -11.38
CA MET A 56 -18.07 -4.51 -10.41
C MET A 56 -18.98 -5.39 -9.53
N ALA A 57 -20.21 -5.66 -9.98
CA ALA A 57 -21.13 -6.53 -9.25
C ALA A 57 -20.50 -7.91 -8.97
N GLY A 58 -20.65 -8.37 -7.73
CA GLY A 58 -20.04 -9.62 -7.26
C GLY A 58 -18.54 -9.54 -6.94
N LYS A 59 -17.90 -8.38 -7.08
CA LYS A 59 -16.51 -8.16 -6.67
C LYS A 59 -16.46 -7.45 -5.32
N GLU A 60 -15.38 -7.70 -4.59
CA GLU A 60 -15.10 -7.13 -3.28
C GLU A 60 -13.73 -6.44 -3.27
N LYS A 61 -13.56 -5.50 -2.34
CA LYS A 61 -12.31 -4.83 -2.00
C LYS A 61 -12.06 -4.88 -0.51
N GLY A 62 -10.80 -4.76 -0.11
CA GLY A 62 -10.45 -4.61 1.30
C GLY A 62 -10.98 -3.29 1.85
N ALA A 63 -11.25 -3.26 3.15
CA ALA A 63 -11.43 -2.03 3.91
C ALA A 63 -10.20 -1.12 3.78
N TRP A 64 -9.03 -1.74 3.66
CA TRP A 64 -7.78 -1.10 3.28
C TRP A 64 -7.32 -1.62 1.91
N ILE A 65 -6.75 -0.73 1.09
CA ILE A 65 -6.08 -1.10 -0.17
C ILE A 65 -4.73 -0.40 -0.22
N LEU A 66 -3.63 -1.15 -0.28
CA LEU A 66 -2.28 -0.63 -0.50
C LEU A 66 -1.87 -0.88 -1.95
N GLY A 67 -1.43 0.15 -2.66
CA GLY A 67 -0.88 0.05 -4.02
C GLY A 67 0.56 0.59 -4.09
N THR A 68 1.46 -0.13 -4.76
CA THR A 68 2.92 0.19 -4.82
C THR A 68 3.33 1.09 -5.99
N ARG A 69 2.38 1.71 -6.71
CA ARG A 69 2.56 2.74 -7.76
C ARG A 69 4.01 2.91 -8.28
N ALA A 70 4.35 2.20 -9.36
CA ALA A 70 5.65 2.21 -10.05
C ALA A 70 6.92 2.08 -9.16
N THR A 71 6.77 1.69 -7.90
CA THR A 71 7.87 1.62 -6.93
C THR A 71 8.42 0.22 -6.86
N GLN A 72 9.74 0.12 -6.89
CA GLN A 72 10.47 -1.13 -6.68
C GLN A 72 10.09 -1.74 -5.32
N TRP A 73 9.81 -3.04 -5.30
CA TRP A 73 9.43 -3.75 -4.09
C TRP A 73 10.01 -5.17 -4.06
N GLN A 74 10.18 -5.69 -2.85
CA GLN A 74 10.53 -7.09 -2.63
C GLN A 74 9.72 -7.66 -1.48
N LEU A 75 9.38 -8.94 -1.59
CA LEU A 75 8.86 -9.73 -0.50
C LEU A 75 9.96 -10.65 0.03
N ASN A 76 10.35 -10.41 1.27
CA ASN A 76 11.34 -11.22 1.97
C ASN A 76 10.63 -12.14 2.96
N CYS A 77 10.98 -13.41 3.04
CA CYS A 77 10.50 -14.31 4.10
C CYS A 77 11.71 -15.02 4.72
N LEU A 78 11.83 -14.96 6.05
CA LEU A 78 12.99 -15.50 6.77
C LEU A 78 14.32 -15.01 6.17
N ASP A 79 14.41 -13.70 5.93
CA ASP A 79 15.59 -13.00 5.37
C ASP A 79 16.01 -13.41 3.95
N LYS A 80 15.12 -14.09 3.20
CA LYS A 80 15.34 -14.44 1.79
C LYS A 80 14.31 -13.76 0.91
N VAL A 81 14.78 -13.16 -0.19
CA VAL A 81 13.91 -12.64 -1.24
C VAL A 81 13.15 -13.81 -1.86
N VAL A 82 11.82 -13.77 -1.77
CA VAL A 82 10.92 -14.74 -2.39
C VAL A 82 10.55 -14.29 -3.79
N VAL A 83 10.17 -13.01 -3.91
CA VAL A 83 9.71 -12.38 -5.14
C VAL A 83 9.97 -10.87 -5.08
N SER A 84 10.26 -10.25 -6.22
CA SER A 84 10.42 -8.80 -6.36
C SER A 84 9.70 -8.25 -7.58
N SER A 85 9.61 -6.92 -7.69
CA SER A 85 9.11 -6.20 -8.87
C SER A 85 9.88 -6.50 -10.16
N ASP A 86 11.13 -6.95 -10.07
CA ASP A 86 11.95 -7.32 -11.23
C ASP A 86 11.66 -8.74 -11.76
N ASP A 87 10.89 -9.55 -11.02
CA ASP A 87 10.47 -10.86 -11.50
C ASP A 87 9.39 -10.73 -12.60
N ASP A 88 9.24 -11.75 -13.43
CA ASP A 88 8.17 -11.76 -14.43
C ASP A 88 6.76 -11.82 -13.78
N PRO A 89 5.71 -11.29 -14.42
CA PRO A 89 4.38 -11.22 -13.83
C PRO A 89 3.78 -12.58 -13.41
N GLU A 90 4.13 -13.68 -14.08
CA GLU A 90 3.66 -15.01 -13.72
C GLU A 90 4.39 -15.53 -12.47
N GLY A 91 5.71 -15.35 -12.41
CA GLY A 91 6.54 -15.59 -11.23
C GLY A 91 6.03 -14.83 -10.02
N ILE A 92 5.68 -13.55 -10.20
CA ILE A 92 5.09 -12.74 -9.13
C ILE A 92 3.77 -13.32 -8.66
N LYS A 93 2.83 -13.57 -9.58
CA LYS A 93 1.49 -14.08 -9.27
C LYS A 93 1.52 -15.41 -8.51
N ASN A 94 2.47 -16.28 -8.85
CA ASN A 94 2.63 -17.59 -8.23
C ASN A 94 3.14 -17.49 -6.78
N LYS A 95 4.02 -16.53 -6.50
CA LYS A 95 4.71 -16.44 -5.20
C LYS A 95 4.06 -15.45 -4.23
N ILE A 96 3.47 -14.36 -4.72
CA ILE A 96 2.92 -13.28 -3.87
C ILE A 96 1.78 -13.76 -2.97
N ASN A 97 1.09 -14.85 -3.33
CA ASN A 97 0.03 -15.43 -2.49
C ASN A 97 0.52 -16.00 -1.16
N ILE A 98 1.84 -16.09 -0.91
CA ILE A 98 2.36 -16.53 0.38
C ILE A 98 1.93 -15.63 1.54
N ILE A 99 1.69 -14.33 1.30
CA ILE A 99 1.16 -13.37 2.31
C ILE A 99 -0.36 -13.36 2.39
N LYS A 100 -1.05 -14.13 1.55
CA LYS A 100 -2.51 -14.24 1.60
C LYS A 100 -2.94 -14.89 2.92
N ASP A 101 -4.04 -14.41 3.46
CA ASP A 101 -4.66 -14.87 4.70
C ASP A 101 -3.73 -14.74 5.94
N ASN A 102 -2.73 -13.85 5.84
CA ASN A 102 -1.83 -13.52 6.94
C ASN A 102 -2.13 -12.15 7.53
N THR A 103 -2.02 -12.07 8.85
CA THR A 103 -2.19 -10.84 9.62
C THR A 103 -0.97 -9.94 9.48
N ILE A 104 -1.18 -8.64 9.33
CA ILE A 104 -0.14 -7.63 9.40
C ILE A 104 0.23 -7.41 10.87
N THR A 105 1.49 -7.57 11.20
CA THR A 105 1.99 -7.49 12.59
C THR A 105 2.72 -6.20 12.87
N ASN A 106 3.22 -5.51 11.84
CA ASN A 106 3.99 -4.29 11.99
C ASN A 106 4.02 -3.49 10.68
N VAL A 107 4.05 -2.16 10.81
CA VAL A 107 4.24 -1.23 9.68
C VAL A 107 5.30 -0.21 10.06
N LYS A 108 6.29 0.00 9.19
CA LYS A 108 7.38 0.94 9.40
C LYS A 108 7.58 1.81 8.16
N ILE A 109 7.86 3.09 8.38
CA ILE A 109 8.26 4.02 7.33
C ILE A 109 9.59 4.65 7.77
N SER A 110 10.63 4.43 6.99
CA SER A 110 11.99 4.88 7.33
C SER A 110 12.22 6.32 6.87
N TYR A 111 12.87 7.13 7.70
CA TYR A 111 13.38 8.46 7.32
C TYR A 111 14.90 8.37 7.04
N PRO A 112 15.45 9.05 6.03
CA PRO A 112 14.78 9.96 5.08
C PRO A 112 14.32 9.28 3.77
N ASN A 113 14.52 7.98 3.60
CA ASN A 113 14.33 7.28 2.32
C ASN A 113 12.88 6.84 2.03
N LEU A 114 11.98 6.99 3.00
CA LEU A 114 10.55 6.65 2.90
C LEU A 114 10.28 5.17 2.60
N ILE A 115 11.26 4.29 2.85
CA ILE A 115 11.08 2.84 2.72
C ILE A 115 9.92 2.41 3.61
N LEU A 116 8.88 1.86 2.99
CA LEU A 116 7.74 1.25 3.66
C LEU A 116 8.03 -0.24 3.85
N THR A 117 7.91 -0.71 5.08
CA THR A 117 7.96 -2.15 5.41
C THR A 117 6.65 -2.56 6.07
N VAL A 118 5.98 -3.56 5.49
CA VAL A 118 4.79 -4.20 6.03
C VAL A 118 5.15 -5.63 6.41
N SER A 119 5.11 -5.95 7.69
CA SER A 119 5.44 -7.26 8.23
C SER A 119 4.18 -8.11 8.42
N PHE A 120 4.28 -9.39 8.07
CA PHE A 120 3.20 -10.37 8.15
C PHE A 120 3.50 -11.48 9.17
N GLY A 121 2.44 -12.09 9.72
CA GLY A 121 2.54 -13.12 10.76
C GLY A 121 3.30 -14.39 10.35
N ASN A 122 3.40 -14.68 9.06
CA ASN A 122 4.25 -15.75 8.50
C ASN A 122 5.75 -15.38 8.41
N LYS A 123 6.18 -14.28 9.03
CA LYS A 123 7.57 -13.79 9.01
C LYS A 123 8.03 -13.37 7.61
N CYS A 124 7.09 -12.90 6.81
CA CYS A 124 7.38 -12.21 5.57
C CYS A 124 7.30 -10.70 5.78
N ASP A 125 8.14 -9.95 5.06
CA ASP A 125 8.18 -8.50 5.01
C ASP A 125 8.06 -8.05 3.56
N LEU A 126 7.01 -7.28 3.24
CA LEU A 126 6.92 -6.53 2.00
C LEU A 126 7.64 -5.20 2.20
N ILE A 127 8.65 -4.94 1.37
CA ILE A 127 9.50 -3.76 1.45
C ILE A 127 9.41 -2.99 0.14
N LEU A 128 9.02 -1.72 0.20
CA LEU A 128 8.99 -0.81 -0.94
C LEU A 128 10.18 0.12 -0.88
N PHE A 129 10.81 0.37 -2.03
CA PHE A 129 11.98 1.21 -2.20
C PHE A 129 11.63 2.42 -3.07
N PRO A 130 11.12 3.52 -2.47
CA PRO A 130 10.89 4.76 -3.18
C PRO A 130 12.12 5.25 -3.94
N ASP A 131 11.94 5.54 -5.23
CA ASP A 131 12.93 6.26 -6.02
C ASP A 131 12.69 7.77 -5.87
N LYS A 132 13.66 8.49 -5.31
CA LYS A 132 13.52 9.93 -5.09
C LYS A 132 13.69 10.75 -6.37
N GLU A 133 14.26 10.15 -7.42
CA GLU A 133 14.43 10.79 -8.71
C GLU A 133 13.14 10.72 -9.55
N ASP A 134 12.26 9.76 -9.27
CA ASP A 134 10.91 9.71 -9.86
C ASP A 134 10.03 10.81 -9.24
N THR A 135 9.68 11.78 -10.09
CA THR A 135 8.85 12.94 -9.73
C THR A 135 7.41 12.84 -10.22
N ASP A 136 7.05 11.77 -10.93
CA ASP A 136 5.83 11.75 -11.72
C ASP A 136 4.67 11.08 -10.96
N LEU A 137 4.97 10.04 -10.18
CA LEU A 137 3.96 9.24 -9.48
C LEU A 137 4.23 9.16 -7.97
N PRO A 138 3.17 9.05 -7.15
CA PRO A 138 3.34 8.65 -5.76
C PRO A 138 4.04 7.30 -5.68
N TYR A 139 4.89 7.10 -4.69
CA TYR A 139 5.58 5.83 -4.45
C TYR A 139 4.59 4.74 -4.04
N TRP A 140 3.63 5.13 -3.22
CA TRP A 140 2.56 4.24 -2.81
C TRP A 140 1.35 5.02 -2.35
N GLU A 141 0.21 4.35 -2.38
CA GLU A 141 -1.05 4.91 -1.89
C GLU A 141 -1.81 3.90 -1.04
N VAL A 142 -2.58 4.44 -0.09
CA VAL A 142 -3.44 3.65 0.78
C VAL A 142 -4.84 4.23 0.77
N PHE A 143 -5.81 3.40 0.39
CA PHE A 143 -7.22 3.65 0.65
C PHE A 143 -7.55 3.15 2.05
N THR A 144 -8.25 3.98 2.82
CA THR A 144 -8.59 3.72 4.21
C THR A 144 -10.09 3.37 4.37
N PRO A 145 -10.50 2.75 5.49
CA PRO A 145 -11.89 2.40 5.74
C PRO A 145 -12.82 3.62 5.79
N ASP A 146 -12.31 4.78 6.22
CA ASP A 146 -13.05 6.05 6.32
C ASP A 146 -13.12 6.82 5.00
N GLN A 147 -12.84 6.16 3.87
CA GLN A 147 -12.89 6.74 2.53
C GLN A 147 -11.93 7.92 2.39
N MET A 148 -10.70 7.75 2.88
CA MET A 148 -9.58 8.63 2.59
C MET A 148 -8.58 7.93 1.66
N VAL A 149 -7.80 8.72 0.95
CA VAL A 149 -6.64 8.25 0.18
C VAL A 149 -5.42 8.97 0.71
N ILE A 150 -4.46 8.18 1.15
CA ILE A 150 -3.11 8.62 1.49
C ILE A 150 -2.23 8.39 0.28
N LYS A 151 -1.39 9.35 -0.06
CA LYS A 151 -0.36 9.21 -1.09
C LYS A 151 0.97 9.69 -0.51
N VAL A 152 2.02 8.90 -0.69
CA VAL A 152 3.39 9.27 -0.32
C VAL A 152 4.20 9.40 -1.58
N GLY A 153 4.92 10.51 -1.72
CA GLY A 153 5.56 10.91 -2.96
C GLY A 153 4.57 11.46 -4.02
N PRO A 154 5.10 11.82 -5.20
CA PRO A 154 6.52 11.89 -5.51
C PRO A 154 7.23 12.95 -4.64
N SER A 155 8.55 12.87 -4.47
CA SER A 155 9.34 13.68 -3.51
C SER A 155 9.11 13.35 -2.03
N ILE A 156 9.68 14.17 -1.14
CA ILE A 156 9.58 14.02 0.33
C ILE A 156 8.28 14.61 0.89
N ILE A 157 7.13 14.23 0.34
CA ILE A 157 5.81 14.69 0.80
C ILE A 157 4.88 13.51 1.06
N TRP A 158 3.87 13.73 1.89
CA TRP A 158 2.68 12.90 1.91
C TRP A 158 1.42 13.76 1.93
N SER A 159 0.32 13.20 1.43
CA SER A 159 -0.99 13.86 1.43
C SER A 159 -2.08 12.89 1.85
N ILE A 160 -3.16 13.45 2.41
CA ILE A 160 -4.41 12.74 2.68
C ILE A 160 -5.59 13.58 2.21
N LYS A 161 -6.54 12.94 1.53
CA LYS A 161 -7.78 13.57 1.07
C LYS A 161 -8.92 12.57 1.06
N SER A 162 -10.15 13.08 1.08
CA SER A 162 -11.33 12.22 0.90
C SER A 162 -11.29 11.55 -0.47
N SER A 163 -11.54 10.24 -0.48
CA SER A 163 -11.68 9.41 -1.66
C SER A 163 -13.04 9.59 -2.35
N LYS A 164 -13.78 10.69 -2.08
CA LYS A 164 -14.97 11.09 -2.84
C LYS A 164 -14.56 11.38 -4.28
N THR A 165 -14.43 10.31 -5.04
CA THR A 165 -14.35 10.34 -6.48
C THR A 165 -15.65 11.00 -6.96
N LYS A 166 -15.55 12.14 -7.65
CA LYS A 166 -16.55 12.47 -8.67
C LYS A 166 -16.50 11.32 -9.66
N ILE A 167 -17.39 10.34 -9.47
CA ILE A 167 -17.61 9.27 -10.44
C ILE A 167 -18.36 9.96 -11.59
N THR A 168 -17.63 10.46 -12.58
CA THR A 168 -18.23 10.70 -13.89
C THR A 168 -18.62 9.33 -14.45
N SER A 169 -19.93 9.10 -14.42
CA SER A 169 -20.68 8.08 -15.16
C SER A 169 -20.36 8.08 -16.64
#